data_AF-A0A1H3VWE2-F1
#
_entry.id   AF-A0A1H3VWE2-F1
#
_cell.length_a   1.000
_cell.length_b   1.000
_cell.length_c   1.000
_cell.angle_alpha   90.00
_cell.angle_beta   90.00
_cell.angle_gamma   90.00
#
_symmetry.space_group_name_H-M   'P 1'
#
loop_
_entity.id
_entity.type
_entity.pdbx_description
1 polymer ?
#
loop_
_entity_poly.entity_id
_entity_poly.type
_entity_poly.pdbx_seq_one_letter_code
_entity_poly.pdbx_strand_id
1 'polypeptide(L)' 'MKNHVVIGEKWKRAIVFTSEYYADVYITKNCAGVCCQKYTEADFNAQFGNHANKVLEYGLNAYNAQMLILIGD' A
#
# COMPACT_ATOMS: atom_id res chain seq x y z
N MET A 1 19.47 -17.16 21.70
CA MET A 1 18.63 -16.00 22.09
C MET A 1 18.35 -15.19 20.83
N LYS A 2 17.11 -14.81 20.50
CA LYS A 2 16.80 -14.15 19.21
C LYS A 2 16.39 -12.69 19.43
N ASN A 3 17.02 -11.77 18.70
CA ASN A 3 16.69 -10.35 18.65
C ASN A 3 16.52 -9.95 17.18
N HIS A 4 15.44 -9.20 16.86
CA HIS A 4 15.08 -8.82 15.49
C HIS A 4 14.79 -7.32 15.45
N VAL A 5 15.23 -6.64 14.38
CA VAL A 5 14.77 -5.30 14.00
C VAL A 5 14.68 -5.26 12.47
N VAL A 6 13.56 -4.75 11.96
CA VAL A 6 13.26 -4.64 10.53
C VAL A 6 12.59 -3.31 10.28
N ILE A 7 13.21 -2.39 9.51
CA ILE A 7 12.52 -1.23 8.92
C ILE A 7 13.23 -0.77 7.61
N GLY A 8 12.55 -1.00 6.46
CA GLY A 8 12.63 -0.24 5.18
C GLY A 8 13.86 -0.26 4.25
N GLU A 9 13.76 -0.98 3.10
CA GLU A 9 14.22 -0.53 1.75
C GLU A 9 13.67 -1.46 0.62
N LYS A 10 13.31 -2.71 0.97
CA LYS A 10 12.93 -3.81 0.04
C LYS A 10 11.44 -4.20 -0.01
N TRP A 11 10.55 -3.33 0.42
CA TRP A 11 9.12 -3.66 0.45
C TRP A 11 8.28 -2.44 0.10
N LYS A 12 7.52 -2.56 -0.99
CA LYS A 12 6.53 -1.56 -1.39
C LYS A 12 5.24 -1.84 -0.62
N ARG A 13 4.49 -0.77 -0.32
CA ARG A 13 3.18 -0.87 0.32
C ARG A 13 2.16 -0.30 -0.64
N ALA A 14 1.10 -1.06 -0.89
CA ALA A 14 -0.09 -0.55 -1.58
C ALA A 14 -1.27 -0.55 -0.62
N ILE A 15 -2.09 0.49 -0.67
CA ILE A 15 -3.30 0.61 0.12
C ILE A 15 -4.46 0.62 -0.85
N VAL A 16 -5.42 -0.28 -0.64
CA VAL A 16 -6.66 -0.32 -1.42
C VAL A 16 -7.70 0.55 -0.72
N PHE A 17 -8.36 1.41 -1.47
CA PHE A 17 -9.41 2.30 -0.99
C PHE A 17 -10.75 1.94 -1.62
N THR A 18 -11.86 2.24 -0.92
CA THR A 18 -13.21 1.99 -1.45
C THR A 18 -13.57 2.84 -2.67
N SER A 19 -12.88 3.97 -2.87
CA SER A 19 -13.08 4.83 -4.04
C SER A 19 -11.84 5.66 -4.34
N GLU A 20 -11.78 6.17 -5.58
CA GLU A 20 -10.72 7.07 -6.03
C GLU A 20 -10.65 8.36 -5.20
N TYR A 21 -11.81 8.93 -4.84
CA TYR A 21 -11.89 10.12 -4.00
C TYR A 21 -11.10 9.97 -2.68
N TYR A 22 -11.24 8.81 -2.01
CA TYR A 22 -10.53 8.58 -0.75
C TYR A 22 -9.03 8.35 -0.94
N ALA A 23 -8.63 7.70 -2.04
CA ALA A 23 -7.23 7.57 -2.40
C ALA A 23 -6.58 8.95 -2.64
N ASP A 24 -7.26 9.85 -3.33
CA ASP A 24 -6.76 11.21 -3.62
C ASP A 24 -6.65 12.06 -2.34
N VAL A 25 -7.63 11.97 -1.43
CA VAL A 25 -7.56 12.61 -0.10
C VAL A 25 -6.36 12.08 0.69
N TYR A 26 -6.11 10.76 0.64
CA TYR A 26 -4.97 10.16 1.33
C TYR A 26 -3.64 10.66 0.77
N ILE A 27 -3.48 10.69 -0.56
CA ILE A 27 -2.27 11.16 -1.23
C ILE A 27 -1.98 12.61 -0.87
N THR A 28 -3.00 13.47 -0.97
CA THR A 28 -2.86 14.91 -0.66
C THR A 28 -2.38 15.16 0.77
N LYS A 29 -2.84 14.35 1.73
CA LYS A 29 -2.51 14.51 3.16
C LYS A 29 -1.18 13.85 3.56
N ASN A 30 -0.88 12.66 3.05
CA ASN A 30 0.17 11.80 3.60
C ASN A 30 1.39 11.65 2.68
N CYS A 31 1.25 12.00 1.40
CA CYS A 31 2.32 11.83 0.41
C CYS A 31 3.06 13.13 0.10
N ALA A 32 2.87 14.18 0.89
CA ALA A 32 3.64 15.41 0.74
C ALA A 32 5.13 15.11 1.03
N GLY A 33 5.97 15.18 0.00
CA GLY A 33 7.40 14.86 0.09
C GLY A 33 7.73 13.35 0.03
N VAL A 34 6.74 12.50 -0.26
CA VAL A 34 6.92 11.05 -0.47
C VAL A 34 6.44 10.69 -1.87
N CYS A 35 7.21 9.87 -2.60
CA CYS A 35 6.80 9.40 -3.92
C CYS A 35 5.66 8.37 -3.81
N CYS A 36 4.43 8.86 -3.85
CA CYS A 36 3.24 8.02 -4.01
C CYS A 36 2.80 8.02 -5.47
N GLN A 37 2.44 6.83 -5.97
CA GLN A 37 1.89 6.65 -7.31
C GLN A 37 0.55 5.92 -7.22
N LYS A 38 -0.45 6.42 -7.93
CA LYS A 38 -1.75 5.78 -8.07
C LYS A 38 -1.71 4.81 -9.25
N TYR A 39 -2.34 3.66 -9.08
CA TYR A 39 -2.44 2.62 -10.10
C TYR A 39 -3.90 2.24 -10.30
N THR A 40 -4.27 1.89 -11.54
CA THR A 40 -5.47 1.08 -11.75
C THR A 40 -5.20 -0.35 -11.26
N GLU A 41 -6.25 -1.13 -11.02
CA GLU A 41 -6.09 -2.56 -10.68
C GLU A 41 -5.31 -3.32 -11.77
N ALA A 42 -5.60 -3.04 -13.04
CA ALA A 42 -4.92 -3.66 -14.17
C ALA A 42 -3.42 -3.32 -14.19
N ASP A 43 -3.05 -2.05 -14.01
CA ASP A 43 -1.64 -1.63 -13.99
C ASP A 43 -0.90 -2.17 -12.76
N PHE A 44 -1.59 -2.19 -11.62
CA PHE A 44 -1.05 -2.78 -10.39
C PHE A 44 -0.73 -4.26 -10.58
N ASN A 45 -1.67 -5.02 -11.14
CA ASN A 45 -1.48 -6.45 -11.39
C ASN A 45 -0.43 -6.71 -12.48
N ALA A 46 -0.37 -5.89 -13.53
CA ALA A 46 0.65 -6.01 -14.57
C ALA A 46 2.07 -5.79 -14.01
N GLN A 47 2.22 -4.86 -13.06
CA GLN A 47 3.53 -4.55 -12.48
C GLN A 47 3.89 -5.44 -11.29
N PHE A 48 2.93 -5.81 -10.45
CA PHE A 48 3.18 -6.45 -9.14
C PHE A 48 2.47 -7.80 -8.96
N GLY A 49 1.67 -8.27 -9.92
CA GLY A 49 0.89 -9.51 -9.79
C GLY A 49 1.72 -10.78 -9.62
N ASN A 50 2.98 -10.76 -10.08
CA ASN A 50 3.92 -11.87 -9.94
C ASN A 50 4.79 -11.78 -8.66
N HIS A 51 4.66 -10.72 -7.88
CA HIS A 51 5.41 -10.55 -6.64
C HIS A 51 4.73 -11.26 -5.47
N ALA A 52 5.52 -11.69 -4.49
CA ALA A 52 4.98 -12.23 -3.26
C ALA A 52 4.25 -11.12 -2.49
N ASN A 53 2.94 -11.23 -2.38
CA ASN A 53 2.10 -10.25 -1.72
C ASN A 53 1.56 -10.78 -0.39
N LYS A 54 1.64 -9.96 0.66
CA LYS A 54 0.97 -10.22 1.94
C LYS A 54 -0.10 -9.17 2.17
N VAL A 55 -1.36 -9.62 2.23
CA VAL A 55 -2.50 -8.76 2.57
C VAL A 55 -2.62 -8.69 4.09
N LEU A 56 -2.68 -7.47 4.60
CA LEU A 56 -2.99 -7.15 5.98
C LEU A 56 -4.34 -6.44 5.98
N GLU A 57 -5.27 -6.95 6.79
CA GLU A 57 -6.56 -6.29 6.97
C GLU A 57 -6.34 -4.91 7.60
N TYR A 58 -6.79 -3.88 6.89
CA TYR A 58 -7.04 -2.60 7.50
C TYR A 58 -8.48 -2.70 8.04
N GLY A 59 -8.65 -2.74 9.36
CA GLY A 59 -9.98 -2.48 9.92
C GLY A 59 -10.44 -1.13 9.36
N LEU A 60 -11.63 -1.07 8.75
CA LEU A 60 -12.22 0.12 8.14
C LEU A 60 -11.96 1.35 9.04
N ASN A 61 -10.93 2.13 8.73
CA ASN A 61 -10.49 3.27 9.52
C ASN A 61 -10.58 4.54 8.67
N ALA A 62 -10.19 5.69 9.25
CA ALA A 62 -10.57 7.07 8.92
C ALA A 62 -10.51 7.55 7.44
N TYR A 63 -10.04 6.72 6.51
CA TYR A 63 -9.92 7.03 5.09
C TYR A 63 -10.62 6.03 4.16
N ASN A 64 -11.47 5.12 4.67
CA ASN A 64 -12.05 4.02 3.89
C ASN A 64 -11.00 3.16 3.17
N ALA A 65 -9.83 2.99 3.80
CA ALA A 65 -8.86 2.00 3.39
C ALA A 65 -9.42 0.60 3.72
N GLN A 66 -9.35 -0.31 2.75
CA GLN A 66 -9.88 -1.67 2.86
C GLN A 66 -8.79 -2.68 3.23
N MET A 67 -7.59 -2.53 2.67
CA MET A 67 -6.48 -3.44 2.93
C MET A 67 -5.13 -2.78 2.65
N LEU A 68 -4.11 -3.27 3.34
CA LEU A 68 -2.70 -2.96 3.08
C LEU A 68 -2.05 -4.18 2.46
N ILE A 69 -1.45 -4.00 1.30
CA ILE A 69 -0.68 -5.02 0.59
C ILE A 69 0.80 -4.71 0.82
N LEU A 70 1.52 -5.64 1.44
CA LEU A 70 2.97 -5.63 1.47
C LEU A 70 3.46 -6.40 0.24
N ILE A 71 4.16 -5.70 -0.64
CA ILE A 71 4.73 -6.25 -1.88
C ILE A 71 6.19 -6.58 -1.57
N GLY A 72 6.52 -7.87 -1.63
CA GLY A 72 7.89 -8.36 -1.55
C GLY A 72 8.64 -8.16 -2.88
N ASP A 73 9.97 -8.19 -2.79
CA ASP A 73 10.85 -8.29 -3.97
C ASP A 73 10.58 -9.58 -4.75
#